data_AF-A0AAD4G8Q1-F1
#
_entry.id   AF-A0AAD4G8Q1-F1
#
_cell.length_a   1.000
_cell.length_b   1.000
_cell.length_c   1.000
_cell.angle_alpha   90.00
_cell.angle_beta   90.00
_cell.angle_gamma   90.00
#
_symmetry.space_group_name_H-M   'P 1'
#
loop_
_entity.id
_entity.type
_entity.pdbx_description
1 polymer ?
#
loop_
_entity_poly.entity_id
_entity_poly.type
_entity_poly.pdbx_seq_one_letter_code
_entity_poly.pdbx_strand_id
1 'polypeptide(L)'
;MTSWVQDDHDHDHAHLTHLTASDTSHHSSRIPHASNPSITDWFTYLDRDAERNQDGVTFTPFGHLLKEKGFTWLSQLSHKYVGLSDLEDWLGIQRGTAITIFQYVDEDLEAIRSGEWVFPGHS
;
A
#
# COMPACT_ATOMS: atom_id res chain seq x y z
N MET A 1 45.56 10.17 -59.64
CA MET A 1 44.81 10.17 -60.91
C MET A 1 43.87 8.97 -60.90
N THR A 2 42.57 9.28 -60.78
CA THR A 2 41.35 8.53 -61.15
C THR A 2 41.38 7.01 -61.37
N SER A 3 40.52 6.29 -60.64
CA SER A 3 39.42 5.53 -61.28
C SER A 3 38.32 5.20 -60.25
N TRP A 4 37.11 5.68 -60.53
CA TRP A 4 35.86 5.21 -59.93
C TRP A 4 35.42 3.94 -60.67
N VAL A 5 34.91 2.94 -59.94
CA VAL A 5 33.80 2.10 -60.43
C VAL A 5 32.87 1.88 -59.25
N GLN A 6 31.64 2.31 -59.48
CA GLN A 6 30.46 2.08 -58.67
C GLN A 6 29.74 0.90 -59.34
N ASP A 7 29.36 -0.11 -58.57
CA ASP A 7 28.36 -1.08 -59.00
C ASP A 7 27.36 -1.27 -57.86
N ASP A 8 26.15 -0.80 -58.15
CA ASP A 8 24.92 -1.01 -57.42
C ASP A 8 24.51 -2.47 -57.46
N HIS A 9 23.98 -2.99 -56.36
CA HIS A 9 22.84 -3.92 -56.39
C HIS A 9 22.02 -3.73 -55.11
N ASP A 10 20.86 -3.10 -55.30
CA ASP A 10 19.69 -3.18 -54.43
C ASP A 10 19.37 -4.62 -54.03
N HIS A 11 18.88 -4.83 -52.80
CA HIS A 11 17.74 -5.70 -52.45
C HIS A 11 17.31 -5.37 -51.01
N ASP A 12 16.29 -4.52 -50.92
CA ASP A 12 15.01 -4.79 -50.24
C ASP A 12 14.91 -5.16 -48.74
N HIS A 13 14.06 -4.36 -48.10
CA HIS A 13 13.09 -4.71 -47.05
C HIS A 13 13.57 -4.95 -45.60
N ALA A 14 13.34 -3.91 -44.79
CA ALA A 14 12.60 -3.90 -43.53
C ALA A 14 12.92 -4.97 -42.46
N HIS A 15 13.21 -4.54 -41.22
CA HIS A 15 12.21 -4.40 -40.15
C HIS A 15 12.92 -4.28 -38.77
N LEU A 16 12.43 -3.34 -37.96
CA LEU A 16 12.45 -3.31 -36.49
C LEU A 16 13.78 -3.11 -35.75
N THR A 17 14.08 -1.83 -35.55
CA THR A 17 14.49 -1.33 -34.23
C THR A 17 13.35 -1.58 -33.23
N HIS A 18 13.55 -2.48 -32.27
CA HIS A 18 12.86 -2.38 -30.98
C HIS A 18 13.75 -2.99 -29.89
N LEU A 19 14.76 -2.22 -29.49
CA LEU A 19 15.29 -2.30 -28.12
C LEU A 19 14.13 -1.87 -27.21
N THR A 20 13.38 -2.85 -26.71
CA THR A 20 12.40 -2.62 -25.65
C THR A 20 13.18 -2.23 -24.41
N ALA A 21 13.30 -0.92 -24.18
CA ALA A 21 13.58 -0.40 -22.85
C ALA A 21 12.49 -0.99 -21.93
N SER A 22 12.92 -1.83 -20.98
CA SER A 22 12.08 -2.18 -19.85
C SER A 22 11.83 -0.90 -19.08
N ASP A 23 10.71 -0.25 -19.37
CA ASP A 23 10.16 0.78 -18.53
C ASP A 23 9.63 0.06 -17.28
N THR A 24 10.53 -0.27 -16.35
CA THR A 24 10.17 -0.48 -14.96
C THR A 24 9.68 0.86 -14.45
N SER A 25 8.42 1.15 -14.78
CA SER A 25 7.66 2.21 -14.17
C SER A 25 7.59 1.86 -12.70
N HIS A 26 8.47 2.48 -11.91
CA HIS A 26 8.34 2.55 -10.47
C HIS A 26 7.10 3.41 -10.20
N HIS A 27 5.92 2.82 -10.44
CA HIS A 27 4.68 3.40 -10.03
C HIS A 27 4.74 3.36 -8.51
N SER A 28 5.14 4.50 -7.93
CA SER A 28 5.00 4.77 -6.52
C SER A 28 3.51 4.58 -6.24
N SER A 29 3.14 3.39 -5.80
CA SER A 29 1.75 2.94 -5.73
C SER A 29 1.10 3.71 -4.60
N ARG A 30 0.69 4.94 -4.91
CA ARG A 30 -0.12 5.76 -4.02
C ARG A 30 -1.41 4.99 -3.87
N ILE A 31 -1.70 4.60 -2.63
CA ILE A 31 -2.97 3.97 -2.29
C ILE A 31 -4.09 4.89 -2.81
N PRO A 32 -4.95 4.40 -3.72
CA PRO A 32 -6.10 5.16 -4.17
C PRO A 32 -6.93 5.58 -2.95
N HIS A 33 -7.30 6.85 -2.85
CA HIS A 33 -8.07 7.35 -1.72
C HIS A 33 -9.39 6.58 -1.50
N ALA A 34 -9.99 6.05 -2.57
CA ALA A 34 -11.20 5.24 -2.51
C ALA A 34 -11.00 3.84 -1.88
N SER A 35 -9.75 3.36 -1.81
CA SER A 35 -9.40 2.02 -1.31
C SER A 35 -8.81 2.05 0.09
N ASN A 36 -8.61 3.24 0.66
CA ASN A 36 -8.04 3.43 2.00
C ASN A 36 -9.18 3.46 3.03
N PRO A 37 -9.30 2.47 3.91
CA PRO A 37 -10.39 2.44 4.87
C PRO A 37 -10.29 3.61 5.86
N SER A 38 -11.47 4.07 6.28
CA SER A 38 -11.60 4.95 7.45
C SER A 38 -10.97 4.26 8.67
N ILE A 39 -10.25 5.02 9.48
CA ILE A 39 -9.61 4.47 10.68
C ILE A 39 -10.63 3.86 11.65
N THR A 40 -11.82 4.47 11.79
CA THR A 40 -12.86 3.94 12.68
C THR A 40 -13.44 2.62 12.17
N ASP A 41 -13.63 2.53 10.86
CA ASP A 41 -14.23 1.36 10.24
C ASP A 41 -13.23 0.20 10.28
N TRP A 42 -11.94 0.49 10.06
CA TRP A 42 -10.87 -0.48 10.17
C TRP A 42 -10.74 -1.06 11.58
N PHE A 43 -10.70 -0.23 12.63
CA PHE A 43 -10.68 -0.73 14.01
C PHE A 43 -11.97 -1.50 14.38
N THR A 44 -13.13 -1.11 13.84
CA THR A 44 -14.40 -1.85 14.01
C THR A 44 -14.36 -3.22 13.31
N TYR A 45 -13.70 -3.29 12.16
CA TYR A 45 -13.49 -4.53 11.45
C TYR A 45 -12.64 -5.51 12.27
N LEU A 46 -11.54 -5.04 12.86
CA LEU A 46 -10.66 -5.89 13.67
C LEU A 46 -11.40 -6.60 14.82
N ASP A 47 -12.41 -5.96 15.43
CA ASP A 47 -13.21 -6.61 16.47
C ASP A 47 -13.98 -7.85 15.99
N ARG A 48 -14.29 -7.91 14.69
CA ARG A 48 -15.05 -9.00 14.06
C ARG A 48 -14.17 -10.05 13.40
N ASP A 49 -12.88 -9.75 13.25
CA ASP A 49 -11.91 -10.66 12.63
C ASP A 49 -11.47 -11.69 13.66
N ALA A 50 -12.00 -12.91 13.54
CA ALA A 50 -11.73 -14.00 14.47
C ALA A 50 -10.27 -14.48 14.43
N GLU A 51 -9.56 -14.29 13.32
CA GLU A 51 -8.15 -14.65 13.20
C GLU A 51 -7.26 -13.60 13.85
N ARG A 52 -7.59 -12.32 13.68
CA ARG A 52 -6.82 -11.20 14.21
C ARG A 52 -7.17 -10.81 15.65
N ASN A 53 -8.35 -11.18 16.13
CA ASN A 53 -8.83 -10.87 17.48
C ASN A 53 -8.95 -12.11 18.40
N GLN A 54 -7.98 -13.02 18.32
CA GLN A 54 -7.96 -14.23 19.14
C GLN A 54 -7.83 -13.94 20.64
N ASP A 55 -7.15 -12.85 20.99
CA ASP A 55 -6.90 -12.45 22.38
C ASP A 55 -8.07 -11.66 23.01
N GLY A 56 -9.14 -11.42 22.25
CA GLY A 56 -10.33 -10.70 22.74
C GLY A 56 -10.10 -9.22 23.04
N VAL A 57 -9.16 -8.60 22.32
CA VAL A 57 -8.91 -7.15 22.39
C VAL A 57 -10.08 -6.41 21.75
N THR A 58 -10.63 -5.42 22.46
CA THR A 58 -11.62 -4.51 21.87
C THR A 58 -10.91 -3.34 21.19
N PHE A 59 -10.87 -3.38 19.86
CA PHE A 59 -10.20 -2.46 18.95
C PHE A 59 -11.02 -1.21 18.61
N THR A 60 -12.35 -1.31 18.52
CA THR A 60 -13.24 -0.18 18.11
C THR A 60 -12.94 1.15 18.84
N PRO A 61 -12.74 1.20 20.18
CA PRO A 61 -12.47 2.45 20.87
C PRO A 61 -11.23 3.20 20.37
N PHE A 62 -10.20 2.48 19.93
CA PHE A 62 -8.95 3.09 19.45
C PHE A 62 -9.15 3.90 18.18
N GLY A 63 -10.02 3.45 17.28
CA GLY A 63 -10.35 4.19 16.06
C GLY A 63 -10.97 5.55 16.37
N HIS A 64 -11.84 5.63 17.39
CA HIS A 64 -12.43 6.89 17.83
C HIS A 64 -11.40 7.82 18.48
N LEU A 65 -10.52 7.30 19.34
CA LEU A 65 -9.44 8.07 19.96
C LEU A 65 -8.50 8.68 18.92
N LEU A 66 -8.14 7.91 17.88
CA LEU A 66 -7.28 8.41 16.80
C LEU A 66 -8.02 9.42 15.92
N LYS A 67 -9.32 9.25 15.70
CA LYS A 67 -10.15 10.23 14.99
C LYS A 67 -10.20 11.58 15.70
N GLU A 68 -10.32 11.59 17.02
CA GLU A 68 -10.23 12.82 17.83
C GLU A 68 -8.86 13.50 17.72
N LYS A 69 -7.79 12.74 17.43
CA LYS A 69 -6.45 13.26 17.14
C LYS A 69 -6.24 13.70 15.69
N GLY A 70 -7.27 13.61 14.85
CA GLY A 70 -7.22 14.03 13.44
C GLY A 70 -6.82 12.95 12.44
N PHE A 71 -6.62 11.70 12.89
CA PHE A 71 -6.42 10.57 11.98
C PHE A 71 -7.76 10.20 11.33
N THR A 72 -7.81 10.22 10.01
CA THR A 72 -9.01 9.89 9.24
C THR A 72 -8.86 8.56 8.52
N TRP A 73 -7.66 8.26 8.00
CA TRP A 73 -7.41 7.15 7.09
C TRP A 73 -6.35 6.20 7.64
N LEU A 74 -6.47 4.91 7.35
CA LEU A 74 -5.52 3.88 7.79
C LEU A 74 -4.06 4.22 7.41
N SER A 75 -3.84 4.71 6.19
CA SER A 75 -2.47 5.04 5.73
C SER A 75 -1.72 6.07 6.60
N GLN A 76 -2.45 6.91 7.34
CA GLN A 76 -1.87 7.90 8.24
C GLN A 76 -1.26 7.24 9.49
N LEU A 77 -1.71 6.03 9.83
CA LEU A 77 -1.19 5.24 10.95
C LEU A 77 0.08 4.47 10.58
N SER A 78 0.55 4.51 9.33
CA SER A 78 1.78 3.81 8.95
C SER A 78 3.00 4.29 9.75
N HIS A 79 3.98 3.40 9.91
CA HIS A 79 5.26 3.67 10.57
C HIS A 79 6.05 4.87 10.00
N LYS A 80 5.68 5.35 8.81
CA LYS A 80 6.23 6.57 8.22
C LYS A 80 5.88 7.83 9.01
N TYR A 81 4.74 7.85 9.70
CA TYR A 81 4.20 9.04 10.36
C TYR A 81 4.02 8.88 11.86
N VAL A 82 3.91 7.65 12.36
CA VAL A 82 3.61 7.37 13.77
C VAL A 82 4.66 6.45 14.37
N GLY A 83 5.26 6.86 15.49
CA GLY A 83 6.17 6.03 16.27
C GLY A 83 5.41 5.05 17.17
N LEU A 84 6.06 3.95 17.53
CA LEU A 84 5.48 2.95 18.44
C LEU A 84 5.12 3.54 19.80
N SER A 85 5.99 4.36 20.37
CA SER A 85 5.72 4.99 21.66
C SER A 85 4.64 6.07 21.61
N ASP A 86 4.50 6.76 20.47
CA ASP A 86 3.38 7.68 20.28
C ASP A 86 2.05 6.90 20.30
N LEU A 87 1.99 5.75 19.62
CA LEU A 87 0.80 4.92 19.58
C LEU A 87 0.45 4.32 20.95
N GLU A 88 1.46 3.83 21.69
CA GLU A 88 1.33 3.37 23.08
C GLU A 88 0.68 4.46 23.95
N ASP A 89 1.23 5.67 23.90
CA ASP A 89 0.81 6.80 24.73
C ASP A 89 -0.59 7.32 24.34
N TRP A 90 -0.89 7.38 23.04
CA TRP A 90 -2.18 7.90 22.55
C TRP A 90 -3.35 6.98 22.86
N LEU A 91 -3.11 5.67 22.85
CA LEU A 91 -4.14 4.65 23.06
C LEU A 91 -4.16 4.10 24.49
N GLY A 92 -3.11 4.35 25.28
CA GLY A 92 -2.98 3.81 26.64
C GLY A 92 -2.84 2.28 26.63
N ILE A 93 -2.15 1.73 25.62
CA ILE A 93 -2.03 0.28 25.40
C ILE A 93 -0.62 -0.22 25.67
N GLN A 94 -0.50 -1.54 25.86
CA GLN A 94 0.79 -2.20 26.01
C GLN A 94 1.53 -2.26 24.67
N ARG A 95 2.87 -2.32 24.73
CA ARG A 95 3.76 -2.45 23.57
C ARG A 95 3.35 -3.56 22.60
N GLY A 96 2.98 -4.73 23.13
CA GLY A 96 2.57 -5.87 22.31
C GLY A 96 1.37 -5.53 21.42
N THR A 97 0.33 -4.94 22.00
CA THR A 97 -0.87 -4.50 21.27
C THR A 97 -0.54 -3.42 20.23
N ALA A 98 0.34 -2.48 20.56
CA ALA A 98 0.77 -1.45 19.61
C ALA A 98 1.54 -2.06 18.41
N ILE A 99 2.40 -3.04 18.65
CA ILE A 99 3.08 -3.80 17.59
C ILE A 99 2.06 -4.54 16.72
N THR A 100 1.10 -5.23 17.32
CA THR A 100 0.04 -5.95 16.59
C THR A 100 -0.77 -5.02 15.69
N ILE A 101 -1.16 -3.84 16.19
CA ILE A 101 -1.88 -2.84 15.38
C ILE A 101 -1.05 -2.46 14.15
N PHE A 102 0.24 -2.19 14.31
CA PHE A 102 1.07 -1.83 13.16
C PHE A 102 1.29 -2.98 12.18
N GLN A 103 1.41 -4.22 12.65
CA GLN A 103 1.48 -5.38 11.76
C GLN A 103 0.24 -5.44 10.86
N TYR A 104 -0.96 -5.28 11.44
CA TYR A 104 -2.19 -5.27 10.65
C TYR A 104 -2.29 -4.05 9.72
N VAL A 105 -1.80 -2.88 10.15
CA VAL A 105 -1.70 -1.69 9.27
C VAL A 105 -0.84 -2.00 8.06
N ASP A 106 0.34 -2.59 8.26
CA ASP A 106 1.27 -2.89 7.16
C ASP A 106 0.69 -3.95 6.21
N GLU A 107 0.16 -5.05 6.74
CA GLU A 107 -0.52 -6.10 5.96
C GLU A 107 -1.64 -5.54 5.09
N ASP A 108 -2.52 -4.73 5.67
CA ASP A 108 -3.69 -4.22 4.95
C ASP A 108 -3.30 -3.13 3.95
N LEU A 109 -2.33 -2.28 4.28
CA LEU A 109 -1.82 -1.30 3.32
C LEU A 109 -1.09 -1.97 2.16
N GLU A 110 -0.40 -3.10 2.37
CA GLU A 110 0.19 -3.89 1.29
C GLU A 110 -0.89 -4.54 0.41
N ALA A 111 -1.90 -5.17 1.01
CA ALA A 111 -3.03 -5.74 0.28
C ALA A 111 -3.78 -4.67 -0.54
N ILE A 112 -3.91 -3.44 -0.01
CA ILE A 112 -4.52 -2.33 -0.75
C ILE A 112 -3.66 -1.93 -1.95
N ARG A 113 -2.33 -1.91 -1.79
CA ARG A 113 -1.40 -1.57 -2.88
C ARG A 113 -1.34 -2.66 -3.95
N SER A 114 -1.52 -3.93 -3.59
CA SER A 114 -1.59 -5.05 -4.53
C SER A 114 -2.97 -5.16 -5.20
N GLY A 115 -3.99 -4.46 -4.68
CA GLY A 115 -5.37 -4.55 -5.15
C GLY A 115 -6.10 -5.81 -4.68
N GLU A 116 -5.51 -6.56 -3.74
CA GLU A 116 -6.08 -7.78 -3.15
C GLU A 116 -6.94 -7.48 -1.92
N TRP A 117 -6.91 -6.23 -1.42
CA TRP A 117 -7.70 -5.85 -0.27
C TRP A 117 -9.19 -5.80 -0.59
N VAL A 118 -9.93 -6.70 0.04
CA VAL A 118 -11.39 -6.68 0.09
C VAL A 118 -11.80 -6.27 1.49
N PHE A 119 -12.17 -5.00 1.67
CA PHE A 119 -12.68 -4.54 2.97
C PHE A 119 -14.00 -5.25 3.27
N PRO A 120 -14.09 -6.06 4.33
CA PRO A 120 -15.30 -6.80 4.63
C PRO A 120 -16.31 -5.85 5.27
N GLY A 121 -17.15 -5.24 4.42
CA GLY A 121 -18.01 -4.15 4.88
C GLY A 121 -18.98 -3.57 3.87
N HIS A 122 -19.29 -4.23 2.76
CA HIS A 122 -20.50 -3.95 1.96
C HIS A 122 -21.02 -5.24 1.32
N SER A 123 -21.95 -5.91 2.00
CA SER A 123 -22.88 -6.88 1.40
C SER A 123 -24.27 -6.58 1.95
#